data_AF-H8KUV1-F1
#
_entry.id   AF-H8KUV1-F1
#
_cell.length_a   1.000
_cell.length_b   1.000
_cell.length_c   1.000
_cell.angle_alpha   90.00
_cell.angle_beta   90.00
_cell.angle_gamma   90.00
#
_symmetry.space_group_name_H-M   'P 1'
#
loop_
_entity.id
_entity.type
_entity.pdbx_description
1 polymer ?
#
loop_
_entity_poly.entity_id
_entity_poly.type
_entity_poly.pdbx_seq_one_letter_code
_entity_poly.pdbx_strand_id
1 'polypeptide(L)'
;MYYKIKAADSLSKISKKFSIPVDLILSFNKQIKNPDHIYAGQLIFIPNLDDIPDDGKLVKPMKINKLLERAGSATGKKIKYKLGKGGMKPGAPLPASDSNECDCSGFVCWVLGLSRKSDIPFYKQHGGWIYTDSMVADVNSQSGIFEKITIPEEGCIVVYGAGSGIGHVGIVSEVEDGTMIKVIHCSSGNYKKHNDSILETGPDIFNRADSLWGRFALPI
;
A
#
# COMPACT_ATOMS: atom_id res chain seq x y z
N MET A 1 -24.77 -3.20 11.38
CA MET A 1 -25.41 -3.31 12.71
C MET A 1 -25.39 -1.96 13.43
N TYR A 2 -26.28 -1.70 14.37
CA TYR A 2 -26.21 -0.47 15.18
C TYR A 2 -25.40 -0.70 16.46
N TYR A 3 -24.44 0.19 16.72
CA TYR A 3 -23.62 0.22 17.94
C TYR A 3 -23.97 1.45 18.77
N LYS A 4 -24.19 1.26 20.08
CA LYS A 4 -24.39 2.35 21.03
C LYS A 4 -23.04 2.72 21.65
N ILE A 5 -22.58 3.94 21.37
CA ILE A 5 -21.30 4.46 21.87
C ILE A 5 -21.30 4.45 23.40
N LYS A 6 -20.21 3.94 24.00
CA LYS A 6 -20.01 3.89 25.45
C LYS A 6 -19.14 5.05 25.92
N ALA A 7 -19.15 5.31 27.22
CA ALA A 7 -18.20 6.25 27.81
C ALA A 7 -16.75 5.81 27.51
N ALA A 8 -15.89 6.76 27.13
CA ALA A 8 -14.50 6.55 26.71
C ALA A 8 -14.28 5.82 25.37
N ASP A 9 -15.33 5.52 24.61
CA ASP A 9 -15.18 5.14 23.20
C ASP A 9 -14.65 6.32 22.37
N SER A 10 -13.85 5.99 21.36
CA SER A 10 -13.50 6.89 20.25
C SER A 10 -13.76 6.15 18.94
N LEU A 11 -13.89 6.87 17.83
CA LEU A 11 -14.05 6.23 16.52
C LEU A 11 -12.86 5.29 16.21
N SER A 12 -11.64 5.65 16.60
CA SER A 12 -10.46 4.77 16.44
C SER A 12 -10.56 3.49 17.25
N LYS A 13 -11.07 3.53 18.49
CA LYS A 13 -11.27 2.33 19.32
C LYS A 13 -12.37 1.43 18.75
N ILE A 14 -13.47 2.04 18.29
CA ILE A 14 -14.59 1.35 17.66
C ILE A 14 -14.15 0.70 16.35
N SER A 15 -13.39 1.44 15.54
CA SER A 15 -12.78 0.96 14.30
C SER A 15 -11.93 -0.28 14.53
N LYS A 16 -11.00 -0.25 15.50
CA LYS A 16 -10.17 -1.40 15.87
C LYS A 16 -11.02 -2.58 16.36
N LYS A 17 -12.00 -2.32 17.23
CA LYS A 17 -12.89 -3.34 17.79
C LYS A 17 -13.65 -4.11 16.71
N PHE A 18 -14.12 -3.42 15.67
CA PHE A 18 -14.89 -4.04 14.60
C PHE A 18 -14.07 -4.32 13.35
N SER A 19 -12.76 -4.04 13.36
CA SER A 19 -11.88 -4.16 12.19
C SER A 19 -12.41 -3.43 10.95
N ILE A 20 -13.02 -2.25 11.16
CA ILE A 20 -13.63 -1.42 10.10
C ILE A 20 -12.95 -0.05 10.13
N PRO A 21 -12.48 0.49 8.99
CA PRO A 21 -11.88 1.82 8.93
C PRO A 21 -12.80 2.92 9.48
N VAL A 22 -12.23 3.94 10.13
CA VAL A 22 -12.99 5.08 10.67
C VAL A 22 -13.77 5.79 9.56
N ASP A 23 -13.16 6.01 8.40
CA ASP A 23 -13.82 6.59 7.23
C ASP A 23 -15.04 5.78 6.75
N LEU A 24 -14.94 4.46 6.80
CA LEU A 24 -16.06 3.59 6.44
C LEU A 24 -17.18 3.74 7.48
N ILE A 25 -16.85 3.83 8.77
CA ILE A 25 -17.85 4.16 9.79
C ILE A 25 -18.46 5.55 9.51
N LEU A 26 -17.66 6.58 9.22
CA LEU A 26 -18.14 7.93 8.97
C LEU A 26 -19.04 8.04 7.73
N SER A 27 -18.70 7.33 6.64
CA SER A 27 -19.47 7.37 5.39
C SER A 27 -20.91 6.85 5.55
N PHE A 28 -21.11 5.89 6.46
CA PHE A 28 -22.44 5.38 6.83
C PHE A 28 -23.12 6.17 7.96
N ASN A 29 -22.40 7.11 8.59
CA ASN A 29 -22.88 7.91 9.71
C ASN A 29 -22.75 9.41 9.44
N LYS A 30 -23.42 9.90 8.39
CA LYS A 30 -23.41 11.31 7.96
C LYS A 30 -23.89 12.31 9.02
N GLN A 31 -24.52 11.84 10.10
CA GLN A 31 -24.88 12.63 11.27
C GLN A 31 -23.66 13.05 12.11
N ILE A 32 -22.52 12.36 11.99
CA ILE A 32 -21.26 12.71 12.65
C ILE A 32 -20.56 13.77 11.80
N LYS A 33 -20.67 15.04 12.20
CA LYS A 33 -20.03 16.15 11.49
C LYS A 33 -18.58 16.37 11.91
N ASN A 34 -18.25 16.04 13.15
CA ASN A 34 -16.89 16.11 13.68
C ASN A 34 -16.54 14.72 14.25
N PRO A 35 -15.58 13.99 13.65
CA PRO A 35 -15.14 12.66 14.09
C PRO A 35 -14.64 12.60 15.54
N ASP A 36 -14.08 13.71 16.04
CA ASP A 36 -13.55 13.79 17.41
C ASP A 36 -14.65 14.02 18.46
N HIS A 37 -15.85 14.41 18.04
CA HIS A 37 -16.98 14.71 18.91
C HIS A 37 -18.11 13.69 18.75
N ILE A 38 -17.92 12.53 19.37
CA ILE A 38 -18.96 11.51 19.53
C ILE A 38 -19.42 11.42 20.98
N TYR A 39 -20.69 11.08 21.22
CA TYR A 39 -21.29 11.13 22.55
C TYR A 39 -21.69 9.75 23.06
N ALA A 40 -21.46 9.50 24.35
CA ALA A 40 -21.97 8.29 24.99
C ALA A 40 -23.49 8.20 24.83
N GLY A 41 -23.99 7.02 24.47
CA GLY A 41 -25.40 6.76 24.18
C GLY A 41 -25.82 7.03 22.74
N GLN A 42 -24.99 7.71 21.93
CA GLN A 42 -25.25 7.90 20.51
C GLN A 42 -25.22 6.56 19.76
N LEU A 43 -26.21 6.35 18.89
CA LEU A 43 -26.27 5.19 18.00
C LEU A 43 -25.58 5.51 16.67
N ILE A 44 -24.69 4.61 16.26
CA ILE A 44 -23.99 4.66 14.98
C ILE A 44 -24.16 3.33 14.24
N PHE A 45 -24.20 3.39 12.93
CA PHE A 45 -24.22 2.20 12.08
C PHE A 45 -22.80 1.71 11.82
N ILE A 46 -22.51 0.47 12.20
CA ILE A 46 -21.28 -0.23 11.89
C ILE A 46 -21.58 -1.16 10.70
N PRO A 47 -21.08 -0.86 9.49
CA PRO A 47 -21.39 -1.68 8.32
C PRO A 47 -20.73 -3.05 8.43
N ASN A 48 -21.36 -4.08 7.86
CA ASN A 48 -20.71 -5.37 7.72
C ASN A 48 -19.88 -5.35 6.44
N LEU A 49 -18.59 -5.67 6.55
CA LEU A 49 -17.68 -5.67 5.41
C LEU A 49 -18.12 -6.63 4.31
N ASP A 50 -18.80 -7.72 4.65
CA ASP A 50 -19.23 -8.74 3.68
C ASP A 50 -20.44 -8.31 2.83
N ASP A 51 -21.19 -7.31 3.29
CA ASP A 51 -22.40 -6.80 2.62
C ASP A 51 -22.16 -5.53 1.79
N ILE A 52 -20.93 -5.00 1.79
CA ILE A 52 -20.55 -3.83 0.98
C ILE A 52 -20.17 -4.31 -0.42
N PRO A 53 -20.87 -3.88 -1.50
CA PRO A 53 -20.50 -4.21 -2.87
C PRO A 53 -19.06 -3.81 -3.16
N ASP A 54 -18.34 -4.68 -3.89
CA ASP A 54 -16.94 -4.52 -4.27
C ASP A 54 -16.77 -3.46 -5.39
N ASP A 55 -17.34 -2.26 -5.20
CA ASP A 55 -17.35 -1.17 -6.18
C ASP A 55 -16.17 -0.18 -5.99
N GLY A 56 -15.17 -0.58 -5.19
CA GLY A 56 -13.85 0.04 -5.20
C GLY A 56 -13.73 1.39 -4.48
N LYS A 57 -14.68 1.77 -3.64
CA LYS A 57 -14.60 3.09 -2.94
C LYS A 57 -14.05 3.08 -1.52
N LEU A 58 -13.84 1.93 -0.89
CA LEU A 58 -13.18 1.84 0.42
C LEU A 58 -12.31 0.58 0.46
N VAL A 59 -11.01 0.75 0.27
CA VAL A 59 -10.04 -0.35 0.26
C VAL A 59 -9.97 -0.93 1.67
N LYS A 60 -10.55 -2.12 1.87
CA LYS A 60 -10.30 -2.93 3.08
C LYS A 60 -8.78 -3.10 3.23
N PRO A 61 -8.21 -3.14 4.45
CA PRO A 61 -6.82 -3.55 4.62
C PRO A 61 -6.64 -4.89 3.90
N MET A 62 -5.83 -4.88 2.84
CA MET A 62 -5.69 -6.05 1.99
C MET A 62 -5.06 -7.14 2.86
N LYS A 63 -5.73 -8.29 2.99
CA LYS A 63 -5.15 -9.43 3.71
C LYS A 63 -3.77 -9.72 3.11
N ILE A 64 -2.74 -9.83 3.95
CA ILE A 64 -1.35 -9.98 3.51
C ILE A 64 -1.20 -11.11 2.47
N ASN A 65 -1.87 -12.25 2.67
CA ASN A 65 -1.85 -13.34 1.70
C ASN A 65 -2.34 -12.90 0.31
N LYS A 66 -3.41 -12.12 0.21
CA LYS A 66 -3.89 -11.58 -1.07
C LYS A 66 -2.93 -10.57 -1.67
N LEU A 67 -2.21 -9.81 -0.83
CA LEU A 67 -1.17 -8.88 -1.27
C LEU A 67 -0.01 -9.63 -1.93
N LEU A 68 0.49 -10.66 -1.26
CA LEU A 68 1.60 -11.47 -1.75
C LEU A 68 1.19 -12.32 -2.96
N GLU A 69 -0.01 -12.90 -2.96
CA GLU A 69 -0.58 -13.58 -4.14
C GLU A 69 -0.63 -12.64 -5.36
N ARG A 70 -1.10 -11.40 -5.15
CA ARG A 70 -1.15 -10.39 -6.19
C ARG A 70 0.24 -10.01 -6.67
N ALA A 71 1.18 -9.73 -5.77
CA ALA A 71 2.57 -9.44 -6.10
C ALA A 71 3.22 -10.59 -6.91
N GLY A 72 3.06 -11.82 -6.44
CA GLY A 72 3.57 -13.04 -7.09
C GLY A 72 2.95 -13.29 -8.46
N SER A 73 1.68 -12.93 -8.67
CA SER A 73 0.97 -13.14 -9.94
C SER A 73 1.57 -12.37 -11.12
N ALA A 74 2.38 -11.33 -10.85
CA ALA A 74 3.08 -10.56 -11.87
C ALA A 74 4.42 -11.20 -12.31
N THR A 75 4.89 -12.24 -11.62
CA THR A 75 6.11 -12.97 -11.99
C THR A 75 5.86 -13.94 -13.16
N GLY A 76 6.88 -14.21 -13.97
CA GLY A 76 6.79 -15.12 -15.12
C GLY A 76 5.93 -14.58 -16.28
N LYS A 77 5.66 -13.27 -16.30
CA LYS A 77 4.82 -12.59 -17.31
C LYS A 77 5.64 -11.91 -18.41
N LYS A 78 6.98 -11.99 -18.34
CA LYS A 78 7.90 -11.37 -19.30
C LYS A 78 7.64 -9.88 -19.47
N ILE A 79 7.36 -9.20 -18.35
CA ILE A 79 7.08 -7.76 -18.36
C ILE A 79 8.39 -7.03 -18.59
N LYS A 80 8.42 -6.10 -19.54
CA LYS A 80 9.61 -5.33 -19.89
C LYS A 80 9.88 -4.27 -18.85
N TYR A 81 11.14 -4.10 -18.46
CA TYR A 81 11.51 -2.97 -17.63
C TYR A 81 11.50 -1.67 -18.45
N LYS A 82 10.77 -0.65 -17.98
CA LYS A 82 10.84 0.72 -18.49
C LYS A 82 10.51 1.70 -17.38
N LEU A 83 11.47 2.58 -17.06
CA LEU A 83 11.28 3.63 -16.07
C LEU A 83 10.08 4.53 -16.44
N GLY A 84 9.23 4.82 -15.45
CA GLY A 84 8.03 5.64 -15.61
C GLY A 84 6.81 4.89 -16.16
N LYS A 85 6.85 3.56 -16.30
CA LYS A 85 5.75 2.77 -16.89
C LYS A 85 5.10 1.81 -15.90
N GLY A 86 3.89 1.36 -16.25
CA GLY A 86 3.08 0.48 -15.42
C GLY A 86 2.42 1.19 -14.23
N GLY A 87 1.53 0.49 -13.52
CA GLY A 87 0.91 0.97 -12.28
C GLY A 87 -0.18 2.04 -12.44
N MET A 88 -0.71 2.27 -13.63
CA MET A 88 -1.74 3.31 -13.86
C MET A 88 -3.18 2.81 -13.64
N LYS A 89 -3.41 1.50 -13.77
CA LYS A 89 -4.74 0.87 -13.74
C LYS A 89 -4.82 -0.10 -12.56
N PRO A 90 -5.33 0.31 -11.39
CA PRO A 90 -5.33 -0.54 -10.19
C PRO A 90 -6.11 -1.84 -10.35
N GLY A 91 -7.25 -1.79 -11.05
CA GLY A 91 -8.08 -2.98 -11.32
C GLY A 91 -7.55 -3.88 -12.44
N ALA A 92 -6.41 -3.56 -13.07
CA ALA A 92 -5.89 -4.37 -14.16
C ALA A 92 -5.36 -5.74 -13.66
N PRO A 93 -5.41 -6.79 -14.49
CA PRO A 93 -4.86 -8.11 -14.13
C PRO A 93 -3.34 -8.11 -13.90
N LEU A 94 -2.61 -7.17 -14.50
CA LEU A 94 -1.16 -7.05 -14.42
C LEU A 94 -0.75 -5.57 -14.24
N PRO A 95 0.43 -5.31 -13.66
CA PRO A 95 0.92 -3.95 -13.41
C PRO A 95 1.42 -3.25 -14.68
N ALA A 96 1.56 -3.96 -15.79
CA ALA A 96 2.22 -3.46 -17.00
C ALA A 96 1.37 -2.40 -17.73
N SER A 97 2.06 -1.54 -18.48
CA SER A 97 1.45 -0.66 -19.48
C SER A 97 0.91 -1.46 -20.67
N ASP A 98 0.19 -0.80 -21.57
CA ASP A 98 -0.32 -1.42 -22.80
C ASP A 98 0.82 -1.91 -23.73
N SER A 99 2.05 -1.42 -23.55
CA SER A 99 3.26 -1.90 -24.22
C SER A 99 3.98 -3.05 -23.49
N ASN A 100 3.33 -3.64 -22.49
CA ASN A 100 3.89 -4.65 -21.58
C ASN A 100 5.14 -4.16 -20.82
N GLU A 101 5.11 -2.91 -20.32
CA GLU A 101 6.23 -2.29 -19.62
C GLU A 101 5.89 -1.91 -18.17
N CYS A 102 6.84 -2.01 -17.25
CA CYS A 102 6.67 -1.62 -15.84
C CYS A 102 7.99 -1.14 -15.21
N ASP A 103 7.89 -0.40 -14.10
CA ASP A 103 8.98 -0.06 -13.19
C ASP A 103 8.64 -0.44 -11.73
N CYS A 104 9.60 -0.24 -10.81
CA CYS A 104 9.47 -0.60 -9.40
C CYS A 104 8.27 0.07 -8.72
N SER A 105 8.11 1.39 -8.86
CA SER A 105 7.01 2.09 -8.21
C SER A 105 5.66 1.79 -8.85
N GLY A 106 5.60 1.62 -10.17
CA GLY A 106 4.38 1.20 -10.87
C GLY A 106 3.91 -0.19 -10.45
N PHE A 107 4.84 -1.14 -10.30
CA PHE A 107 4.55 -2.47 -9.76
C PHE A 107 3.97 -2.37 -8.34
N VAL A 108 4.64 -1.67 -7.42
CA VAL A 108 4.19 -1.55 -6.03
C VAL A 108 2.85 -0.85 -5.92
N CYS A 109 2.61 0.24 -6.67
CA CYS A 109 1.30 0.89 -6.70
C CYS A 109 0.20 -0.08 -7.11
N TRP A 110 0.43 -0.87 -8.18
CA TRP A 110 -0.55 -1.87 -8.62
C TRP A 110 -0.79 -2.96 -7.57
N VAL A 111 0.25 -3.45 -6.87
CA VAL A 111 0.09 -4.41 -5.77
C VAL A 111 -0.81 -3.83 -4.68
N LEU A 112 -0.59 -2.57 -4.31
CA LEU A 112 -1.37 -1.87 -3.28
C LEU A 112 -2.79 -1.45 -3.72
N GLY A 113 -3.17 -1.74 -4.97
CA GLY A 113 -4.47 -1.32 -5.51
C GLY A 113 -4.56 0.19 -5.75
N LEU A 114 -3.42 0.85 -5.99
CA LEU A 114 -3.32 2.28 -6.22
C LEU A 114 -2.87 2.59 -7.65
N SER A 115 -3.35 3.71 -8.18
CA SER A 115 -2.77 4.29 -9.39
C SER A 115 -1.52 5.04 -8.96
N ARG A 116 -0.41 4.86 -9.69
CA ARG A 116 0.82 5.64 -9.45
C ARG A 116 0.61 7.15 -9.69
N LYS A 117 -0.48 7.52 -10.36
CA LYS A 117 -0.99 8.89 -10.41
C LYS A 117 -2.23 8.95 -9.52
N SER A 118 -2.06 9.51 -8.34
CA SER A 118 -3.02 9.47 -7.24
C SER A 118 -3.50 10.86 -6.83
N ASP A 119 -4.75 10.92 -6.37
CA ASP A 119 -5.36 12.09 -5.76
C ASP A 119 -5.23 12.12 -4.23
N ILE A 120 -4.55 11.13 -3.63
CA ILE A 120 -4.27 11.09 -2.19
C ILE A 120 -3.60 12.40 -1.78
N PRO A 121 -4.12 13.12 -0.75
CA PRO A 121 -3.64 14.45 -0.37
C PRO A 121 -2.13 14.54 -0.18
N PHE A 122 -1.53 13.55 0.49
CA PHE A 122 -0.09 13.49 0.70
C PHE A 122 0.71 13.56 -0.61
N TYR A 123 0.27 12.85 -1.65
CA TYR A 123 1.00 12.79 -2.92
C TYR A 123 0.78 14.01 -3.82
N LYS A 124 -0.20 14.88 -3.52
CA LYS A 124 -0.41 16.12 -4.29
C LYS A 124 0.80 17.05 -4.25
N GLN A 125 1.54 17.08 -3.15
CA GLN A 125 2.81 17.84 -3.05
C GLN A 125 3.89 17.31 -4.00
N HIS A 126 3.76 16.06 -4.46
CA HIS A 126 4.60 15.41 -5.46
C HIS A 126 3.94 15.41 -6.85
N GLY A 127 3.06 16.37 -7.11
CA GLY A 127 2.28 16.45 -8.35
C GLY A 127 1.32 15.28 -8.53
N GLY A 128 0.94 14.58 -7.46
CA GLY A 128 0.10 13.38 -7.49
C GLY A 128 0.84 12.12 -7.91
N TRP A 129 2.16 12.14 -8.11
CA TRP A 129 2.91 10.96 -8.51
C TRP A 129 3.41 10.17 -7.30
N ILE A 130 3.24 8.86 -7.35
CA ILE A 130 3.82 7.90 -6.42
C ILE A 130 5.05 7.26 -7.10
N TYR A 131 6.22 7.60 -6.60
CA TYR A 131 7.55 7.12 -6.98
C TYR A 131 8.45 7.03 -5.75
N THR A 132 9.66 6.49 -5.89
CA THR A 132 10.53 6.12 -4.75
C THR A 132 10.78 7.27 -3.76
N ASP A 133 11.07 8.49 -4.22
CA ASP A 133 11.31 9.61 -3.28
C ASP A 133 10.04 10.04 -2.55
N SER A 134 8.89 10.04 -3.24
CA SER A 134 7.60 10.32 -2.59
C SER A 134 7.22 9.22 -1.59
N MET A 135 7.57 7.95 -1.86
CA MET A 135 7.36 6.85 -0.91
C MET A 135 8.29 6.97 0.30
N VAL A 136 9.55 7.37 0.11
CA VAL A 136 10.46 7.68 1.22
C VAL A 136 9.94 8.85 2.06
N ALA A 137 9.41 9.89 1.42
CA ALA A 137 8.79 11.01 2.13
C ALA A 137 7.54 10.55 2.91
N ASP A 138 6.73 9.68 2.32
CA ASP A 138 5.53 9.10 2.93
C ASP A 138 5.87 8.27 4.17
N VAL A 139 6.81 7.32 4.05
CA VAL A 139 7.26 6.48 5.16
C VAL A 139 7.83 7.32 6.31
N ASN A 140 8.38 8.50 6.06
CA ASN A 140 8.87 9.40 7.12
C ASN A 140 7.82 10.41 7.61
N SER A 141 6.60 10.35 7.08
CA SER A 141 5.49 11.24 7.44
C SER A 141 4.48 10.55 8.36
N GLN A 142 3.71 11.37 9.08
CA GLN A 142 2.54 10.91 9.83
C GLN A 142 1.24 11.00 9.01
N SER A 143 1.30 11.57 7.80
CA SER A 143 0.11 11.92 7.00
C SER A 143 0.00 11.15 5.68
N GLY A 144 0.92 10.20 5.44
CA GLY A 144 0.97 9.38 4.24
C GLY A 144 0.14 8.11 4.31
N ILE A 145 0.41 7.17 3.40
CA ILE A 145 -0.23 5.85 3.34
C ILE A 145 0.65 4.71 3.90
N PHE A 146 1.82 5.05 4.43
CA PHE A 146 2.72 4.08 5.05
C PHE A 146 2.97 4.42 6.51
N GLU A 147 2.84 3.41 7.37
CA GLU A 147 3.34 3.43 8.73
C GLU A 147 4.80 2.97 8.71
N LYS A 148 5.71 3.77 9.25
CA LYS A 148 7.12 3.39 9.39
C LYS A 148 7.27 2.25 10.38
N ILE A 149 7.98 1.20 9.97
CA ILE A 149 8.34 0.07 10.83
C ILE A 149 9.86 -0.10 10.90
N THR A 150 10.35 -0.58 12.03
CA THR A 150 11.79 -0.81 12.28
C THR A 150 12.19 -2.27 12.12
N ILE A 151 11.22 -3.18 12.13
CA ILE A 151 11.38 -4.61 11.86
C ILE A 151 10.52 -4.89 10.62
N PRO A 152 11.08 -5.52 9.56
CA PRO A 152 10.31 -5.83 8.36
C PRO A 152 9.20 -6.85 8.65
N GLU A 153 8.12 -6.74 7.88
CA GLU A 153 6.99 -7.66 7.92
C GLU A 153 6.64 -8.09 6.49
N GLU A 154 6.11 -9.29 6.33
CA GLU A 154 5.59 -9.73 5.05
C GLU A 154 4.48 -8.77 4.56
N GLY A 155 4.58 -8.39 3.28
CA GLY A 155 3.69 -7.45 2.62
C GLY A 155 4.00 -5.97 2.86
N CYS A 156 4.95 -5.61 3.73
CA CYS A 156 5.44 -4.24 3.80
C CYS A 156 6.24 -3.89 2.54
N ILE A 157 6.39 -2.59 2.25
CA ILE A 157 7.35 -2.15 1.24
C ILE A 157 8.75 -2.07 1.86
N VAL A 158 9.78 -2.30 1.04
CA VAL A 158 11.15 -1.85 1.29
C VAL A 158 11.52 -0.83 0.23
N VAL A 159 12.01 0.35 0.62
CA VAL A 159 12.24 1.48 -0.29
C VAL A 159 13.49 2.26 0.06
N TYR A 160 14.24 2.71 -0.96
CA TYR A 160 15.22 3.78 -0.83
C TYR A 160 15.06 4.79 -1.98
N GLY A 161 15.38 6.05 -1.68
CA GLY A 161 15.22 7.17 -2.60
C GLY A 161 16.26 7.16 -3.72
N ALA A 162 15.98 7.91 -4.78
CA ALA A 162 16.88 8.10 -5.90
C ALA A 162 18.10 8.93 -5.53
N GLY A 163 17.93 10.00 -4.76
CA GLY A 163 19.02 10.95 -4.49
C GLY A 163 19.63 11.45 -5.80
N SER A 164 20.93 11.25 -5.99
CA SER A 164 21.62 11.55 -7.26
C SER A 164 21.56 10.42 -8.31
N GLY A 165 20.94 9.29 -7.98
CA GLY A 165 20.87 8.08 -8.79
C GLY A 165 19.44 7.63 -9.09
N ILE A 166 19.19 6.33 -9.00
CA ILE A 166 17.87 5.72 -9.23
C ILE A 166 17.46 5.01 -7.95
N GLY A 167 16.28 5.35 -7.44
CA GLY A 167 15.71 4.74 -6.25
C GLY A 167 15.12 3.38 -6.57
N HIS A 168 14.76 2.62 -5.55
CA HIS A 168 14.14 1.32 -5.76
C HIS A 168 13.13 0.99 -4.67
N VAL A 169 12.14 0.18 -5.03
CA VAL A 169 11.09 -0.28 -4.12
C VAL A 169 10.65 -1.70 -4.47
N GLY A 170 10.31 -2.47 -3.44
CA GLY A 170 9.77 -3.83 -3.57
C GLY A 170 8.79 -4.17 -2.44
N ILE A 171 8.14 -5.32 -2.57
CA ILE A 171 7.26 -5.91 -1.56
C ILE A 171 8.03 -7.02 -0.85
N VAL A 172 8.17 -6.92 0.47
CA VAL A 172 8.78 -7.98 1.29
C VAL A 172 7.87 -9.20 1.25
N SER A 173 8.37 -10.34 0.79
CA SER A 173 7.57 -11.57 0.65
C SER A 173 7.93 -12.65 1.65
N GLU A 174 9.08 -12.55 2.30
CA GLU A 174 9.52 -13.51 3.33
C GLU A 174 10.38 -12.79 4.37
N VAL A 175 10.06 -13.03 5.65
CA VAL A 175 10.82 -12.54 6.81
C VAL A 175 11.11 -13.72 7.73
N GLU A 176 12.36 -13.83 8.18
CA GLU A 176 12.81 -14.84 9.13
C GLU A 176 13.57 -14.14 10.27
N ASP A 177 13.20 -14.42 11.52
CA ASP A 177 13.83 -13.84 12.72
C ASP A 177 14.01 -12.31 12.67
N GLY A 178 13.00 -11.60 12.15
CA GLY A 178 13.02 -10.14 12.01
C GLY A 178 13.93 -9.62 10.89
N THR A 179 14.39 -10.51 10.00
CA THR A 179 15.24 -10.19 8.85
C THR A 179 14.48 -10.43 7.55
N MET A 180 14.55 -9.47 6.64
CA MET A 180 13.99 -9.60 5.29
C MET A 180 14.80 -10.60 4.47
N ILE A 181 14.17 -11.68 3.99
CA ILE A 181 14.83 -12.75 3.24
C ILE A 181 14.50 -12.69 1.75
N LYS A 182 13.25 -12.37 1.38
CA LYS A 182 12.83 -12.24 -0.02
C LYS A 182 12.01 -11.00 -0.29
N VAL A 183 12.16 -10.51 -1.51
CA VAL A 183 11.46 -9.33 -2.00
C VAL A 183 10.98 -9.60 -3.43
N ILE A 184 9.72 -9.28 -3.70
CA ILE A 184 9.18 -9.22 -5.06
C ILE A 184 9.32 -7.78 -5.55
N HIS A 185 10.01 -7.57 -6.67
CA HIS A 185 10.25 -6.23 -7.22
C HIS A 185 10.44 -6.21 -8.74
N CYS A 186 10.18 -5.05 -9.33
CA CYS A 186 10.42 -4.79 -10.76
C CYS A 186 11.76 -4.08 -10.95
N SER A 187 12.73 -4.70 -11.65
CA SER A 187 14.04 -4.09 -11.87
C SER A 187 14.62 -4.31 -13.27
N SER A 188 15.50 -3.40 -13.68
CA SER A 188 16.26 -3.54 -14.93
C SER A 188 17.24 -4.71 -14.89
N GLY A 189 17.78 -5.02 -13.71
CA GLY A 189 18.68 -6.15 -13.48
C GLY A 189 17.99 -7.50 -13.72
N ASN A 190 16.78 -7.65 -13.19
CA ASN A 190 15.94 -8.83 -13.44
C ASN A 190 15.67 -9.00 -14.94
N TYR A 191 15.22 -7.92 -15.60
CA TYR A 191 14.88 -7.97 -17.02
C TYR A 191 16.08 -8.35 -17.90
N LYS A 192 17.26 -7.77 -17.64
CA LYS A 192 18.49 -8.09 -18.39
C LYS A 192 18.91 -9.56 -18.25
N LYS A 193 18.69 -10.16 -17.08
CA LYS A 193 19.13 -11.53 -16.78
C LYS A 193 18.10 -12.59 -17.18
N HIS A 194 16.82 -12.30 -17.04
CA HIS A 194 15.75 -13.29 -17.12
C HIS A 194 14.68 -12.99 -18.18
N ASN A 195 14.78 -11.85 -18.89
CA ASN A 195 13.75 -11.37 -19.81
C ASN A 195 12.37 -11.19 -19.12
N ASP A 196 12.39 -10.95 -17.81
CA ASP A 196 11.23 -10.57 -17.00
C ASP A 196 11.69 -9.60 -15.92
N SER A 197 11.04 -8.45 -15.83
CA SER A 197 11.43 -7.40 -14.89
C SER A 197 10.95 -7.68 -13.46
N ILE A 198 9.86 -8.43 -13.30
CA ILE A 198 9.24 -8.69 -11.99
C ILE A 198 9.58 -10.09 -11.53
N LEU A 199 10.37 -10.20 -10.47
CA LEU A 199 10.80 -11.46 -9.88
C LEU A 199 10.81 -11.35 -8.36
N GLU A 200 10.73 -12.51 -7.71
CA GLU A 200 11.12 -12.67 -6.31
C GLU A 200 12.64 -12.95 -6.25
N THR A 201 13.37 -12.18 -5.46
CA THR A 201 14.81 -12.36 -5.28
C THR A 201 15.21 -12.22 -3.81
N GLY A 202 16.47 -12.54 -3.50
CA GLY A 202 17.07 -12.14 -2.23
C GLY A 202 17.14 -10.61 -2.04
N PRO A 203 17.52 -10.14 -0.85
CA PRO A 203 17.34 -8.76 -0.41
C PRO A 203 18.50 -7.83 -0.80
N ASP A 204 19.57 -8.33 -1.42
CA ASP A 204 20.87 -7.63 -1.55
C ASP A 204 20.79 -6.20 -2.09
N ILE A 205 19.92 -5.95 -3.08
CA ILE A 205 19.75 -4.61 -3.66
C ILE A 205 19.19 -3.59 -2.65
N PHE A 206 18.52 -4.06 -1.61
CA PHE A 206 17.93 -3.29 -0.53
C PHE A 206 18.77 -3.30 0.76
N ASN A 207 19.90 -4.02 0.82
CA ASN A 207 20.82 -4.04 1.96
C ASN A 207 21.64 -2.74 2.03
N ARG A 208 20.95 -1.63 2.32
CA ARG A 208 21.50 -0.28 2.39
C ARG A 208 21.07 0.37 3.69
N ALA A 209 21.94 1.24 4.23
CA ALA A 209 21.66 1.97 5.46
C ALA A 209 20.50 2.97 5.34
N ASP A 210 20.17 3.41 4.12
CA ASP A 210 19.09 4.35 3.82
C ASP A 210 17.79 3.66 3.37
N SER A 211 17.73 2.32 3.38
CA SER A 211 16.50 1.58 3.13
C SER A 211 15.52 1.74 4.29
N LEU A 212 14.24 1.90 3.95
CA LEU A 212 13.14 2.07 4.89
C LEU A 212 12.08 0.99 4.65
N TRP A 213 11.42 0.58 5.73
CA TRP A 213 10.23 -0.27 5.66
C TRP A 213 8.98 0.52 5.97
N GLY A 214 7.97 0.35 5.10
CA GLY A 214 6.66 0.97 5.24
C GLY A 214 5.57 -0.08 5.23
N ARG A 215 4.83 -0.22 6.33
CA ARG A 215 3.60 -1.01 6.35
C ARG A 215 2.52 -0.21 5.66
N PHE A 216 1.86 -0.78 4.65
CA PHE A 216 0.75 -0.10 4.00
C PHE A 216 -0.41 0.04 4.99
N ALA A 217 -0.70 1.28 5.35
CA ALA A 217 -1.75 1.68 6.26
C ALA A 217 -2.42 2.90 5.64
N LEU A 218 -3.56 2.69 4.99
CA LEU A 218 -4.31 3.82 4.43
C LEU A 218 -4.54 4.87 5.52
N PRO A 219 -4.41 6.17 5.18
CA PRO A 219 -4.59 7.24 6.14
C PRO A 219 -5.96 7.09 6.77
N ILE A 220 -5.93 7.09 8.10
CA ILE A 220 -7.06 7.00 9.02
C ILE A 220 -7.85 8.31 8.99
#